data_AF-A0A835ZKP9-F1
#
_entry.id   AF-A0A835ZKP9-F1
#
_cell.length_a   1.000
_cell.length_b   1.000
_cell.length_c   1.000
_cell.angle_alpha   90.00
_cell.angle_beta   90.00
_cell.angle_gamma   90.00
#
_symmetry.space_group_name_H-M   'P 1'
#
loop_
_entity.id
_entity.type
_entity.pdbx_description
1 polymer ?
#
loop_
_entity_poly.entity_id
_entity_poly.type
_entity_poly.pdbx_seq_one_letter_code
_entity_poly.pdbx_strand_id
1 'polypeptide(L)'
;MSHMERLLREGHYTQRLSSSAPIFLAAIMQHLTAKVLELAGNEAQNSGQRHITPELVGLAVHHKALLNGSFGMTPISLVAPARH
;
A
#
# COMPACT_ATOMS: atom_id res chain seq x y z
N MET A 1 13.46 -17.24 9.02
CA MET A 1 12.76 -16.01 9.42
C MET A 1 12.38 -15.21 8.19
N SER A 2 11.10 -14.85 8.04
CA SER A 2 10.64 -14.00 6.94
C SER A 2 10.81 -12.51 7.27
N HIS A 3 10.79 -11.64 6.25
CA HIS A 3 10.92 -10.19 6.46
C HIS A 3 9.83 -9.64 7.38
N MET A 4 8.58 -10.07 7.18
CA MET A 4 7.44 -9.69 8.04
C MET A 4 7.60 -10.18 9.47
N GLU A 5 8.12 -11.40 9.67
CA GLU A 5 8.39 -11.91 11.02
C GLU A 5 9.44 -11.08 11.75
N ARG A 6 10.50 -10.66 11.06
CA ARG A 6 11.54 -9.79 11.62
C ARG A 6 10.95 -8.43 12.04
N LEU A 7 10.20 -7.78 11.14
CA LEU A 7 9.55 -6.49 11.42
C LEU A 7 8.61 -6.57 12.62
N LEU A 8 7.86 -7.66 12.75
CA LEU A 8 6.93 -7.85 13.87
C LEU A 8 7.65 -8.04 15.21
N ARG A 9 8.85 -8.64 15.21
CA ARG A 9 9.67 -8.79 16.42
C ARG A 9 10.37 -7.49 16.81
N GLU A 10 10.96 -6.79 15.83
CA GLU A 10 11.65 -5.51 16.05
C GLU A 10 10.69 -4.41 16.54
N GLY A 11 9.43 -4.43 16.07
CA GLY A 11 8.39 -3.51 16.53
C GLY A 11 7.81 -3.85 17.92
N HIS A 12 8.25 -4.95 18.56
CA HIS A 12 7.78 -5.39 19.88
C HIS A 12 6.25 -5.51 20.01
N TYR A 13 5.54 -5.85 18.93
CA TYR A 13 4.06 -5.89 18.92
C TYR A 13 3.46 -7.01 19.78
N THR A 14 4.23 -8.07 20.07
CA THR A 14 3.80 -9.18 20.93
C THR A 14 5.01 -9.91 21.51
N GLN A 15 4.82 -10.52 22.67
CA GLN A 15 5.83 -11.34 23.34
C GLN A 15 6.10 -12.67 22.61
N ARG A 16 5.11 -13.21 21.89
CA ARG A 16 5.24 -14.45 21.09
C ARG A 16 4.47 -14.34 19.78
N LEU A 17 5.13 -14.68 18.67
CA LEU A 17 4.55 -14.72 17.33
C LEU A 17 4.20 -16.15 16.94
N SER A 18 2.95 -16.37 16.50
CA SER A 18 2.57 -17.60 15.81
C SER A 18 3.27 -17.66 14.45
N SER A 19 3.64 -18.86 14.00
CA SER A 19 4.26 -19.08 12.69
C SER A 19 3.39 -18.62 11.51
N SER A 20 2.06 -18.62 11.69
CA SER A 20 1.10 -18.17 10.66
C SER A 20 0.92 -16.65 10.58
N ALA A 21 1.24 -15.91 11.65
CA ALA A 21 1.03 -14.46 11.73
C ALA A 21 1.75 -13.66 10.62
N PRO A 22 3.06 -13.86 10.35
CA PRO A 22 3.76 -13.11 9.30
C PRO A 22 3.26 -13.48 7.89
N ILE A 23 2.76 -14.70 7.69
CA ILE A 23 2.22 -15.16 6.41
C ILE A 23 0.86 -14.49 6.15
N PHE A 24 0.00 -14.48 7.16
CA PHE A 24 -1.30 -13.83 7.07
C PHE A 24 -1.17 -12.32 6.82
N LEU A 25 -0.27 -11.66 7.55
CA LEU A 25 0.00 -10.23 7.34
C LEU A 25 0.55 -9.96 5.93
N ALA A 26 1.48 -10.78 5.45
CA ALA A 26 2.01 -10.65 4.08
C ALA A 26 0.90 -10.77 3.03
N ALA A 27 -0.04 -11.70 3.21
CA ALA A 27 -1.18 -11.89 2.31
C ALA A 27 -2.10 -10.66 2.28
N ILE A 28 -2.40 -10.08 3.45
CA ILE A 28 -3.20 -8.84 3.54
C ILE A 28 -2.48 -7.68 2.84
N MET A 29 -1.18 -7.50 3.12
CA MET A 29 -0.39 -6.45 2.49
C MET A 29 -0.37 -6.61 0.97
N GLN A 30 -0.15 -7.83 0.47
CA GLN A 30 -0.18 -8.13 -0.97
C GLN A 30 -1.55 -7.81 -1.57
N HIS A 31 -2.65 -8.19 -0.91
CA HIS A 31 -4.00 -7.91 -1.38
C HIS A 31 -4.27 -6.39 -1.47
N LEU A 32 -3.90 -5.64 -0.44
CA LEU A 32 -4.07 -4.19 -0.42
C LEU A 32 -3.22 -3.51 -1.51
N THR A 33 -1.95 -3.88 -1.64
CA THR A 33 -1.06 -3.34 -2.68
C THR A 33 -1.59 -3.66 -4.08
N ALA A 34 -2.03 -4.90 -4.32
CA ALA A 34 -2.62 -5.28 -5.61
C ALA A 34 -3.87 -4.44 -5.93
N LYS A 35 -4.73 -4.19 -4.94
CA LYS A 35 -5.94 -3.38 -5.16
C LYS A 35 -5.63 -1.92 -5.45
N VAL A 36 -4.64 -1.33 -4.79
CA VAL A 36 -4.20 0.04 -5.08
C VAL A 36 -3.60 0.14 -6.48
N LEU A 37 -2.76 -0.81 -6.87
CA LEU A 37 -2.14 -0.84 -8.20
C LEU A 37 -3.15 -1.08 -9.33
N GLU A 38 -4.15 -1.94 -9.11
CA GLU A 38 -5.24 -2.15 -10.07
C GLU A 38 -6.00 -0.85 -10.34
N LEU A 39 -6.39 -0.13 -9.29
CA LEU A 39 -7.13 1.11 -9.43
C LEU A 39 -6.27 2.21 -10.06
N ALA A 40 -5.03 2.38 -9.61
CA ALA A 40 -4.11 3.35 -10.20
C ALA A 40 -3.76 3.03 -11.66
N GLY A 41 -3.70 1.74 -12.02
CA GLY A 41 -3.53 1.28 -13.39
C GLY A 41 -4.75 1.56 -14.27
N ASN A 42 -5.96 1.45 -13.73
CA ASN A 42 -7.17 1.87 -14.43
C ASN A 42 -7.20 3.39 -14.64
N GLU A 43 -6.86 4.18 -13.62
CA GLU A 43 -6.76 5.65 -13.76
C GLU A 43 -5.69 6.05 -14.78
N ALA A 44 -4.55 5.36 -14.81
CA ALA A 44 -3.50 5.58 -15.82
C ALA A 44 -3.99 5.31 -17.24
N GLN A 45 -4.67 4.18 -17.45
CA GLN A 45 -5.27 3.81 -18.74
C GLN A 45 -6.33 4.82 -19.18
N ASN A 46 -7.23 5.21 -18.28
CA ASN A 46 -8.27 6.21 -18.55
C ASN A 46 -7.67 7.57 -18.91
N SER A 47 -6.54 7.92 -18.27
CA SER A 47 -5.82 9.18 -18.51
C SER A 47 -4.83 9.11 -19.69
N GLY A 48 -4.75 7.97 -20.39
CA GLY A 48 -3.81 7.77 -21.50
C GLY A 48 -2.33 7.73 -21.09
N GLN A 49 -2.03 7.58 -19.80
CA GLN A 49 -0.66 7.51 -19.28
C GLN A 49 -0.14 6.08 -19.30
N ARG A 50 1.10 5.88 -19.77
CA ARG A 50 1.77 4.56 -19.78
C ARG A 50 2.35 4.14 -18.43
N HIS A 51 2.49 5.09 -17.50
CA HIS A 51 3.12 4.87 -16.20
C HIS A 51 2.18 5.32 -15.08
N ILE A 52 2.21 4.60 -13.96
CA ILE A 52 1.50 4.99 -12.74
C ILE A 52 2.31 6.09 -12.05
N THR A 53 1.70 7.24 -11.83
CA THR A 53 2.29 8.40 -11.14
C THR A 53 1.67 8.58 -9.74
N PRO A 54 2.32 9.30 -8.81
CA PRO A 54 1.77 9.57 -7.48
C PRO A 54 0.38 10.24 -7.52
N GLU A 55 0.13 11.07 -8.52
CA GLU A 55 -1.17 11.72 -8.73
C GLU A 55 -2.28 10.72 -9.04
N LEU A 56 -2.02 9.76 -9.94
CA LEU A 56 -2.97 8.71 -10.30
C LEU A 56 -3.26 7.77 -9.11
N VAL A 57 -2.27 7.54 -8.25
CA VAL A 57 -2.47 6.80 -7.00
C VAL A 57 -3.38 7.58 -6.05
N GLY A 58 -3.20 8.90 -5.92
CA GLY A 58 -4.09 9.77 -5.16
C GLY A 58 -5.53 9.71 -5.64
N LEU A 59 -5.73 9.88 -6.94
CA LEU A 59 -7.06 9.79 -7.56
C LEU A 59 -7.71 8.42 -7.30
N ALA A 60 -6.98 7.33 -7.54
CA ALA A 60 -7.47 5.97 -7.32
C ALA A 60 -7.88 5.69 -5.86
N VAL A 61 -7.12 6.22 -4.89
CA VAL A 61 -7.39 6.04 -3.46
C VAL A 61 -8.58 6.88 -2.99
N HIS A 62 -8.70 8.12 -3.44
CA HIS A 62 -9.80 9.02 -3.05
C HIS A 62 -11.12 8.71 -3.76
N HIS A 63 -11.08 8.25 -5.03
CA HIS A 63 -12.29 7.87 -5.77
C HIS A 63 -12.89 6.55 -5.28
N LYS A 64 -12.08 5.63 -4.75
CA LYS A 64 -12.58 4.34 -4.27
C LYS A 64 -13.03 4.45 -2.81
N ALA A 65 -14.35 4.44 -2.58
CA ALA A 65 -14.98 4.62 -1.26
C ALA A 65 -14.36 3.78 -0.12
N LEU A 66 -14.03 2.52 -0.39
CA LEU A 66 -13.40 1.62 0.59
C LEU A 66 -11.97 2.01 0.96
N LEU A 67 -11.22 2.69 0.08
CA LEU A 67 -9.88 3.19 0.38
C LEU A 67 -9.94 4.61 0.91
N ASN A 68 -10.88 5.44 0.43
CA ASN A 68 -11.09 6.77 0.98
C ASN A 68 -11.41 6.74 2.48
N GLY A 69 -12.13 5.72 2.97
CA GLY A 69 -12.34 5.54 4.42
C GLY A 69 -11.06 5.22 5.21
N SER A 70 -10.08 4.56 4.59
CA SER A 70 -8.81 4.16 5.25
C SER A 70 -7.68 5.16 5.06
N PHE A 71 -7.68 5.90 3.94
CA PHE A 71 -6.61 6.80 3.50
C PHE A 71 -7.08 8.26 3.35
N GLY A 72 -8.33 8.58 3.68
CA GLY A 72 -8.93 9.90 3.43
C GLY A 72 -8.23 11.07 4.13
N MET A 73 -7.42 10.79 5.15
CA MET A 73 -6.66 11.81 5.90
C MET A 73 -5.14 11.77 5.63
N THR A 74 -4.67 10.87 4.76
CA THR A 74 -3.23 10.76 4.44
C THR A 74 -2.92 11.55 3.16
N PRO A 75 -2.16 12.66 3.23
CA PRO A 75 -1.75 13.38 2.03
C PRO A 75 -0.75 12.55 1.22
N ILE A 76 -1.05 12.30 -0.06
CA ILE A 76 -0.10 11.65 -0.98
C ILE A 76 0.89 12.69 -1.49
N SER A 77 2.17 12.52 -1.16
CA SER A 77 3.22 13.40 -1.67
C SER A 77 3.38 13.23 -3.18
N LEU A 78 3.23 14.33 -3.92
CA LEU A 78 3.47 14.40 -5.37
C LEU A 78 4.95 14.60 -5.71
N VAL A 79 5.79 14.83 -4.70
CA VAL A 79 7.24 15.04 -4.85
C VAL A 79 7.96 13.71 -4.63
N ALA A 80 8.72 13.27 -5.63
CA ALA A 80 9.66 12.18 -5.47
C ALA A 80 10.76 12.60 -4.46
N PRO A 81 11.08 11.78 -3.45
CA PRO A 81 12.12 12.14 -2.49
C PRO A 81 13.45 12.32 -3.22
N ALA A 82 14.14 13.42 -2.91
CA ALA A 82 15.47 13.68 -3.43
C ALA A 82 16.40 12.51 -3.06
N ARG A 83 17.11 11.96 -4.05
CA ARG A 83 18.13 10.94 -3.81
C ARG A 83 19.31 11.64 -3.11
N HIS A 84 19.52 11.34 -1.84
CA HIS A 84 20.78 11.64 -1.13
C HIS A 84 21.78 10.50 -1.36
#